data_AF-A0A7S3MZS1-F1
#
_entry.id   AF-A0A7S3MZS1-F1
#
_cell.length_a   1.000
_cell.length_b   1.000
_cell.length_c   1.000
_cell.angle_alpha   90.00
_cell.angle_beta   90.00
_cell.angle_gamma   90.00
#
_symmetry.space_group_name_H-M   'P 1'
#
loop_
_entity.id
_entity.type
_entity.pdbx_description
1 polymer ?
#
loop_
_entity_poly.entity_id
_entity_poly.type
_entity_poly.pdbx_seq_one_letter_code
_entity_poly.pdbx_strand_id
1 'polypeptide(L)'
;KMQDQESELEDFLSQINKSEDMKVQEQQRLQEEAKQQAAKREQQEQAAQNAVQARPIELTPLKGQVDLRWYGHAGFKLSFIDEQDQHRNIYIDFWADSPETPAEDKKSPPNDCDLALVTHGQLDHSSHAPFLMMHGKKENRRIVCSSELGEYYQQAKKIPKPFIAQMQKGGTRDFGFCTVTMVHADHPSTCDEGKQTIWAGH
;
A
#
# COMPACT_ATOMS: atom_id res chain seq x y z
N LYS A 1 -9.78 -8.76 -74.34
CA LYS A 1 -10.91 -9.27 -73.51
C LYS A 1 -10.47 -10.31 -72.48
N MET A 2 -9.86 -11.46 -72.81
CA MET A 2 -9.30 -12.35 -71.77
C MET A 2 -8.03 -11.80 -71.11
N GLN A 3 -7.09 -11.23 -71.89
CA GLN A 3 -5.85 -10.65 -71.36
C GLN A 3 -6.08 -9.42 -70.46
N ASP A 4 -7.09 -8.60 -70.75
CA ASP A 4 -7.44 -7.44 -69.91
C ASP A 4 -8.03 -7.88 -68.54
N GLN A 5 -8.73 -9.02 -68.52
CA GLN A 5 -9.28 -9.58 -67.27
C GLN A 5 -8.21 -10.21 -66.39
N GLU A 6 -7.16 -10.80 -66.98
CA GLU A 6 -6.01 -11.33 -66.24
C GLU A 6 -5.17 -10.21 -65.60
N SER A 7 -4.93 -9.10 -66.31
CA SER A 7 -4.16 -7.97 -65.72
C SER A 7 -4.93 -7.26 -64.60
N GLU A 8 -6.25 -7.11 -64.73
CA GLU A 8 -7.09 -6.55 -63.67
C GLU A 8 -7.13 -7.43 -62.41
N LEU A 9 -7.10 -8.76 -62.58
CA LEU A 9 -7.02 -9.71 -61.47
C LEU A 9 -5.64 -9.67 -60.78
N GLU A 10 -4.55 -9.57 -61.54
CA GLU A 10 -3.20 -9.44 -60.97
C GLU A 10 -3.02 -8.12 -60.20
N ASP A 11 -3.54 -7.01 -60.73
CA ASP A 11 -3.52 -5.71 -60.05
C ASP A 11 -4.36 -5.73 -58.76
N PHE A 12 -5.52 -6.38 -58.78
CA PHE A 12 -6.37 -6.53 -57.59
C PHE A 12 -5.70 -7.38 -56.50
N LEU A 13 -5.09 -8.51 -56.88
CA LEU A 13 -4.33 -9.36 -55.95
C LEU A 13 -3.10 -8.63 -55.38
N SER A 14 -2.41 -7.83 -56.19
CA SER A 14 -1.30 -6.97 -55.74
C SER A 14 -1.74 -5.95 -54.69
N GLN A 15 -2.92 -5.35 -54.87
CA GLN A 15 -3.49 -4.39 -53.92
C GLN A 15 -3.89 -5.05 -52.59
N ILE A 16 -4.48 -6.24 -52.64
CA ILE A 16 -4.81 -7.03 -51.43
C ILE A 16 -3.55 -7.34 -50.64
N ASN A 17 -2.52 -7.90 -51.29
CA ASN A 17 -1.27 -8.27 -50.63
C ASN A 17 -0.59 -7.05 -49.99
N LYS A 18 -0.54 -5.91 -50.68
CA LYS A 18 -0.02 -4.65 -50.12
C LYS A 18 -0.81 -4.16 -48.90
N SER A 19 -2.14 -4.29 -48.94
CA SER A 19 -3.01 -3.93 -47.81
C SER A 19 -2.78 -4.85 -46.60
N GLU A 20 -2.60 -6.15 -46.83
CA GLU A 20 -2.29 -7.12 -45.76
C GLU A 20 -0.90 -6.84 -45.16
N ASP A 21 0.10 -6.59 -45.98
CA ASP A 21 1.46 -6.23 -45.53
C ASP A 21 1.46 -4.97 -44.68
N MET A 22 0.72 -3.93 -45.08
CA MET A 22 0.59 -2.71 -44.27
C MET A 22 -0.09 -2.97 -42.91
N LYS A 23 -1.13 -3.82 -42.88
CA LYS A 23 -1.78 -4.20 -41.61
C LYS A 23 -0.86 -4.98 -40.69
N VAL A 24 -0.04 -5.88 -41.23
CA VAL A 24 0.96 -6.63 -40.46
C VAL A 24 2.03 -5.69 -39.90
N GLN A 25 2.54 -4.76 -40.71
CA GLN A 25 3.51 -3.75 -40.27
C GLN A 25 2.93 -2.84 -39.17
N GLU A 26 1.68 -2.39 -39.33
CA GLU A 26 1.00 -1.58 -38.32
C GLU A 26 0.78 -2.37 -37.01
N GLN A 27 0.36 -3.63 -37.09
CA GLN A 27 0.24 -4.49 -35.91
C GLN A 27 1.58 -4.72 -35.19
N GLN A 28 2.66 -4.93 -35.94
CA GLN A 28 4.01 -5.07 -35.38
C GLN A 28 4.45 -3.77 -34.68
N ARG A 29 4.22 -2.61 -35.30
CA ARG A 29 4.51 -1.30 -34.67
C ARG A 29 3.72 -1.11 -33.38
N LEU A 30 2.41 -1.38 -33.39
CA LEU A 30 1.57 -1.26 -32.20
C LEU A 30 2.02 -2.21 -31.08
N GLN A 31 2.45 -3.43 -31.42
CA GLN A 31 3.02 -4.37 -30.45
C GLN A 31 4.36 -3.89 -29.88
N GLU A 32 5.23 -3.30 -30.70
CA GLU A 32 6.49 -2.72 -30.25
C GLU A 32 6.26 -1.49 -29.36
N GLU A 33 5.34 -0.60 -29.72
CA GLU A 33 4.96 0.55 -28.90
C GLU A 33 4.40 0.10 -27.53
N ALA A 34 3.53 -0.91 -27.51
CA ALA A 34 2.99 -1.48 -26.28
C ALA A 34 4.11 -2.08 -25.39
N LYS A 35 5.07 -2.79 -25.99
CA LYS A 35 6.22 -3.34 -25.27
C LYS A 35 7.13 -2.24 -24.71
N GLN A 36 7.42 -1.21 -25.49
CA GLN A 36 8.21 -0.05 -25.03
C GLN A 36 7.50 0.69 -23.89
N GLN A 37 6.18 0.86 -23.99
CA GLN A 37 5.39 1.49 -22.94
C GLN A 37 5.38 0.64 -21.65
N ALA A 38 5.25 -0.69 -21.75
CA ALA A 38 5.33 -1.59 -20.61
C ALA A 38 6.71 -1.53 -19.95
N ALA A 39 7.79 -1.64 -20.71
CA ALA A 39 9.16 -1.55 -20.19
C ALA A 39 9.44 -0.20 -19.51
N LYS A 40 8.91 0.91 -20.06
CA LYS A 40 9.02 2.23 -19.45
C LYS A 40 8.27 2.30 -18.12
N ARG A 41 7.08 1.69 -18.01
CA ARG A 41 6.33 1.62 -16.75
C ARG A 41 7.08 0.80 -15.70
N GLU A 42 7.59 -0.37 -16.08
CA GLU A 42 8.40 -1.20 -15.18
C GLU A 42 9.63 -0.46 -14.66
N GLN A 43 10.35 0.26 -15.54
CA GLN A 43 11.49 1.10 -15.13
C GLN A 43 11.08 2.23 -14.18
N GLN A 44 9.94 2.88 -14.43
CA GLN A 44 9.41 3.93 -13.57
C GLN A 44 8.99 3.38 -12.19
N GLU A 45 8.33 2.22 -12.16
CA GLU A 45 7.94 1.54 -10.93
C GLU A 45 9.17 1.12 -10.11
N GLN A 46 10.18 0.52 -10.76
CA GLN A 46 11.43 0.16 -10.11
C GLN A 46 12.16 1.39 -9.55
N ALA A 47 12.21 2.48 -10.33
CA ALA A 47 12.81 3.73 -9.86
C ALA A 47 12.06 4.32 -8.66
N ALA A 48 10.72 4.28 -8.67
CA ALA A 48 9.90 4.73 -7.55
C ALA A 48 10.11 3.86 -6.29
N GLN A 49 10.17 2.54 -6.43
CA GLN A 49 10.48 1.63 -5.33
C GLN A 49 11.87 1.89 -4.75
N ASN A 50 12.88 2.06 -5.62
CA ASN A 50 14.25 2.38 -5.21
C ASN A 50 14.31 3.72 -4.46
N ALA A 51 13.58 4.74 -4.92
CA ALA A 51 13.49 6.03 -4.24
C ALA A 51 12.87 5.91 -2.84
N VAL A 52 11.78 5.13 -2.70
CA VAL A 52 11.18 4.83 -1.39
C VAL A 52 12.16 4.07 -0.50
N GLN A 53 12.90 3.10 -1.04
CA GLN A 53 13.89 2.33 -0.29
C GLN A 53 15.08 3.17 0.17
N ALA A 54 15.55 4.10 -0.64
CA ALA A 54 16.70 4.97 -0.34
C ALA A 54 16.40 6.11 0.65
N ARG A 55 15.12 6.41 0.93
CA ARG A 55 14.75 7.49 1.87
C ARG A 55 15.29 7.19 3.28
N PRO A 56 16.06 8.10 3.90
CA PRO A 56 16.50 7.95 5.28
C PRO A 56 15.31 8.00 6.24
N ILE A 57 15.43 7.39 7.42
CA ILE A 57 14.41 7.50 8.46
C ILE A 57 14.30 8.97 8.91
N GLU A 58 13.07 9.46 9.00
CA GLU A 58 12.77 10.82 9.43
C GLU A 58 12.17 10.77 10.83
N LEU A 59 12.90 11.28 11.82
CA LEU A 59 12.45 11.33 13.20
C LEU A 59 11.97 12.74 13.53
N THR A 60 10.78 12.84 14.12
CA THR A 60 10.28 14.11 14.65
C THR A 60 11.00 14.43 15.96
N PRO A 61 11.65 15.60 16.11
CA PRO A 61 12.27 15.97 17.38
C PRO A 61 11.23 16.03 18.50
N LEU A 62 11.54 15.42 19.64
CA LEU A 62 10.69 15.42 20.81
C LEU A 62 10.73 16.78 21.52
N LYS A 63 9.57 17.24 21.99
CA LYS A 63 9.40 18.44 22.81
C LYS A 63 9.40 18.11 24.30
N GLY A 64 8.95 16.92 24.67
CA GLY A 64 8.94 16.41 26.05
C GLY A 64 9.45 14.97 26.15
N GLN A 65 9.13 14.31 27.27
CA GLN A 65 9.45 12.89 27.48
C GLN A 65 8.60 11.98 26.57
N VAL A 66 7.34 12.36 26.41
CA VAL A 66 6.39 11.71 25.50
C VAL A 66 5.65 12.81 24.75
N ASP A 67 5.66 12.73 23.43
CA ASP A 67 4.96 13.64 22.54
C ASP A 67 3.77 12.92 21.90
N LEU A 68 2.64 13.62 21.85
CA LEU A 68 1.44 13.19 21.14
C LEU A 68 1.22 14.10 19.93
N ARG A 69 1.02 13.48 18.77
CA ARG A 69 0.58 14.16 17.55
C ARG A 69 -0.75 13.56 17.08
N TRP A 70 -1.72 14.42 16.84
CA TRP A 70 -2.99 14.05 16.24
C TRP A 70 -2.94 14.25 14.72
N TYR A 71 -3.43 13.25 13.98
CA TYR A 71 -3.49 13.22 12.51
C TYR A 71 -4.91 13.43 11.95
N GLY A 72 -5.91 13.55 12.83
CA GLY A 72 -7.31 13.62 12.44
C GLY A 72 -8.09 12.37 12.78
N HIS A 73 -9.40 12.51 12.95
CA HIS A 73 -10.30 11.42 13.37
C HIS A 73 -9.74 10.67 14.60
N ALA A 74 -9.51 9.36 14.50
CA ALA A 74 -8.89 8.52 15.52
C ALA A 74 -7.35 8.36 15.38
N GLY A 75 -6.75 9.04 14.40
CA GLY A 75 -5.32 8.96 14.09
C GLY A 75 -4.45 9.67 15.11
N PHE A 76 -3.65 8.92 15.86
CA PHE A 76 -2.67 9.46 16.79
C PHE A 76 -1.28 8.87 16.55
N LYS A 77 -0.25 9.64 16.89
CA LYS A 77 1.15 9.18 17.00
C LYS A 77 1.68 9.56 18.37
N LEU A 78 2.24 8.58 19.05
CA LEU A 78 3.00 8.73 20.28
C LEU A 78 4.49 8.61 19.94
N SER A 79 5.30 9.56 20.41
CA SER A 79 6.74 9.58 20.20
C SER A 79 7.47 9.75 21.52
N PHE A 80 8.49 8.94 21.78
CA PHE A 80 9.26 8.97 23.04
C PHE A 80 10.64 8.32 22.87
N ILE A 81 11.54 8.53 23.83
CA ILE A 81 12.78 7.76 23.96
C ILE A 81 12.53 6.64 24.97
N ASP A 82 12.87 5.40 24.62
CA ASP A 82 12.77 4.26 25.55
C ASP A 82 13.98 4.16 26.48
N GLU A 83 13.96 3.16 27.37
CA GLU A 83 15.04 2.91 28.34
C GLU A 83 16.39 2.55 27.68
N GLN A 84 16.39 2.20 26.39
CA GLN A 84 17.58 1.88 25.60
C GLN A 84 18.02 3.06 24.71
N ASP A 85 17.58 4.28 25.02
CA ASP A 85 17.86 5.51 24.28
C ASP A 85 17.42 5.46 22.80
N GLN A 86 16.43 4.62 22.46
CA GLN A 86 15.90 4.52 21.11
C GLN A 86 14.64 5.35 20.94
N HIS A 87 14.59 6.12 19.85
CA HIS A 87 13.39 6.88 19.48
C HIS A 87 12.29 5.92 19.03
N ARG A 88 11.18 5.85 19.77
CA ARG A 88 10.00 5.02 19.50
C ARG A 88 8.84 5.85 18.98
N ASN A 89 8.09 5.26 18.06
CA ASN A 89 6.88 5.82 17.47
C ASN A 89 5.79 4.76 17.39
N ILE A 90 4.68 5.03 18.05
CA ILE A 90 3.48 4.21 18.03
C ILE A 90 2.38 5.00 17.33
N TYR A 91 1.85 4.46 16.24
CA TYR A 91 0.71 5.00 15.52
C TYR A 91 -0.54 4.26 15.96
N ILE A 92 -1.64 4.98 16.13
CA ILE A 92 -2.95 4.45 16.49
C ILE A 92 -3.92 4.91 15.42
N ASP A 93 -4.59 3.96 14.75
CA ASP A 93 -5.62 4.20 13.73
C ASP A 93 -5.22 5.28 12.70
N PHE A 94 -3.97 5.22 12.23
CA PHE A 94 -3.46 6.19 11.28
C PHE A 94 -4.27 6.13 9.98
N TRP A 95 -4.84 7.26 9.58
CA TRP A 95 -5.64 7.40 8.37
C TRP A 95 -5.16 8.60 7.54
N ALA A 96 -4.35 8.35 6.51
CA ALA A 96 -3.70 9.42 5.74
C ALA A 96 -4.70 10.28 4.94
N ASP A 97 -5.85 9.72 4.55
CA ASP A 97 -6.85 10.45 3.78
C ASP A 97 -7.66 11.45 4.61
N SER A 98 -7.57 11.39 5.95
CA SER A 98 -8.25 12.35 6.84
C SER A 98 -7.96 13.79 6.41
N PRO A 99 -8.98 14.68 6.42
CA PRO A 99 -8.80 16.10 6.06
C PRO A 99 -7.72 16.80 6.90
N GLU A 100 -7.52 16.38 8.13
CA GLU A 100 -6.60 16.98 9.10
C GLU A 100 -5.17 16.46 8.96
N THR A 101 -4.95 15.33 8.27
CA THR A 101 -3.60 14.83 7.99
C THR A 101 -2.86 15.84 7.10
N PRO A 102 -1.68 16.33 7.51
CA PRO A 102 -0.93 17.30 6.72
C PRO A 102 -0.62 16.78 5.31
N ALA A 103 -0.74 17.66 4.31
CA ALA A 103 -0.57 17.30 2.91
C ALA A 103 0.81 16.67 2.60
N GLU A 104 1.83 17.02 3.38
CA GLU A 104 3.17 16.42 3.28
C GLU A 104 3.16 14.95 3.67
N ASP A 105 2.48 14.57 4.76
CA ASP A 105 2.37 13.19 5.22
C ASP A 105 1.51 12.32 4.28
N LYS A 106 0.59 12.95 3.51
CA LYS A 106 -0.15 12.26 2.44
C LYS A 106 0.75 11.92 1.24
N LYS A 107 1.67 12.82 0.90
CA LYS A 107 2.61 12.64 -0.23
C LYS A 107 3.80 11.77 0.16
N SER A 108 4.25 11.90 1.40
CA SER A 108 5.45 11.27 1.95
C SER A 108 5.08 10.59 3.27
N PRO A 109 4.51 9.37 3.22
CA PRO A 109 4.05 8.68 4.41
C PRO A 109 5.15 8.55 5.48
N PRO A 110 4.78 8.56 6.77
CA PRO A 110 5.77 8.39 7.84
C PRO A 110 6.53 7.07 7.70
N ASN A 111 7.84 7.11 7.93
CA ASN A 111 8.74 5.96 7.74
C ASN A 111 9.39 5.49 9.05
N ASP A 112 8.92 6.01 10.19
CA ASP A 112 9.53 5.87 11.52
C ASP A 112 8.72 5.01 12.49
N CYS A 113 7.66 4.36 12.01
CA CYS A 113 6.73 3.53 12.80
C CYS A 113 7.41 2.29 13.39
N ASP A 114 7.32 2.09 14.71
CA ASP A 114 7.59 0.81 15.38
C ASP A 114 6.31 -0.02 15.49
N LEU A 115 5.21 0.58 15.95
CA LEU A 115 3.93 -0.11 16.10
C LEU A 115 2.81 0.68 15.47
N ALA A 116 1.97 -0.01 14.71
CA ALA A 116 0.69 0.50 14.24
C ALA A 116 -0.41 -0.27 14.97
N LEU A 117 -1.05 0.35 15.96
CA LEU A 117 -2.19 -0.18 16.68
C LEU A 117 -3.45 0.11 15.86
N VAL A 118 -4.22 -0.93 15.56
CA VAL A 118 -5.49 -0.78 14.85
C VAL A 118 -6.62 -1.29 15.72
N THR A 119 -7.56 -0.42 16.02
CA THR A 119 -8.65 -0.70 16.96
C THR A 119 -9.70 -1.61 16.34
N HIS A 120 -10.12 -1.34 15.10
CA HIS A 120 -11.13 -2.11 14.38
C HIS A 120 -11.07 -1.89 12.86
N GLY A 121 -11.93 -2.59 12.11
CA GLY A 121 -11.81 -2.76 10.67
C GLY A 121 -12.31 -1.61 9.79
N GLN A 122 -13.02 -0.60 10.33
CA GLN A 122 -13.58 0.48 9.50
C GLN A 122 -12.47 1.25 8.75
N LEU A 123 -12.82 1.76 7.57
CA LEU A 123 -11.86 2.30 6.60
C LEU A 123 -11.03 3.47 7.18
N ASP A 124 -11.67 4.31 7.97
CA ASP A 124 -11.09 5.45 8.69
C ASP A 124 -10.20 5.07 9.88
N HIS A 125 -10.03 3.77 10.16
CA HIS A 125 -9.14 3.24 11.19
C HIS A 125 -8.09 2.26 10.63
N SER A 126 -8.49 1.37 9.71
CA SER A 126 -7.68 0.21 9.30
C SER A 126 -6.92 0.39 7.99
N SER A 127 -7.43 1.25 7.09
CA SER A 127 -7.00 1.25 5.69
C SER A 127 -5.52 1.57 5.47
N HIS A 128 -4.93 2.40 6.33
CA HIS A 128 -3.57 2.93 6.14
C HIS A 128 -2.51 2.34 7.08
N ALA A 129 -2.86 1.40 7.97
CA ALA A 129 -1.84 0.64 8.70
C ALA A 129 -0.88 -0.14 7.78
N PRO A 130 -1.32 -0.76 6.67
CA PRO A 130 -0.42 -1.33 5.65
C PRO A 130 0.59 -0.33 5.09
N PHE A 131 0.22 0.94 4.92
CA PHE A 131 1.11 1.98 4.39
C PHE A 131 2.31 2.21 5.31
N LEU A 132 2.08 2.23 6.63
CA LEU A 132 3.16 2.34 7.61
C LEU A 132 4.14 1.16 7.54
N MET A 133 3.66 -0.04 7.18
CA MET A 133 4.53 -1.21 7.01
C MET A 133 5.32 -1.17 5.71
N MET A 134 4.74 -0.66 4.61
CA MET A 134 5.42 -0.56 3.32
C MET A 134 6.50 0.52 3.33
N HIS A 135 6.23 1.67 3.96
CA HIS A 135 7.17 2.80 3.99
C HIS A 135 8.11 2.80 5.20
N GLY A 136 7.78 2.05 6.25
CA GLY A 136 8.57 1.97 7.48
C GLY A 136 9.99 1.46 7.25
N LYS A 137 10.95 2.06 7.97
CA LYS A 137 12.37 1.67 7.94
C LYS A 137 12.82 0.86 9.14
N LYS A 138 11.98 0.76 10.16
CA LYS A 138 12.28 0.01 11.37
C LYS A 138 12.10 -1.48 11.14
N GLU A 139 13.12 -2.26 11.46
CA GLU A 139 13.15 -3.71 11.19
C GLU A 139 12.05 -4.46 11.92
N ASN A 140 11.82 -4.10 13.19
CA ASN A 140 10.87 -4.78 14.08
C ASN A 140 9.45 -4.20 14.03
N ARG A 141 9.11 -3.44 12.98
CA ARG A 141 7.79 -2.79 12.90
C ARG A 141 6.65 -3.81 12.83
N ARG A 142 5.54 -3.56 13.52
CA ARG A 142 4.37 -4.45 13.54
C ARG A 142 3.05 -3.68 13.48
N ILE A 143 2.06 -4.27 12.82
CA ILE A 143 0.65 -3.95 12.99
C ILE A 143 0.10 -4.80 14.13
N VAL A 144 -0.43 -4.17 15.17
CA VAL A 144 -1.11 -4.83 16.28
C VAL A 144 -2.61 -4.67 16.08
N CYS A 145 -3.32 -5.79 15.96
CA CYS A 145 -4.73 -5.82 15.59
C CYS A 145 -5.41 -7.11 16.07
N SER A 146 -6.74 -7.17 15.97
CA SER A 146 -7.50 -8.40 16.22
C SER A 146 -7.05 -9.52 15.28
N SER A 147 -7.30 -10.78 15.65
CA SER A 147 -6.99 -11.92 14.79
C SER A 147 -7.64 -11.79 13.40
N GLU A 148 -8.92 -11.43 13.35
CA GLU A 148 -9.71 -11.29 12.13
C GLU A 148 -9.14 -10.18 11.23
N LEU A 149 -8.78 -9.04 11.82
CA LEU A 149 -8.18 -7.94 11.06
C LEU A 149 -6.76 -8.28 10.56
N GLY A 150 -6.00 -9.04 11.36
CA GLY A 150 -4.72 -9.57 10.93
C GLY A 150 -4.84 -10.54 9.75
N GLU A 151 -5.86 -11.39 9.73
CA GLU A 151 -6.16 -12.27 8.59
C GLU A 151 -6.54 -11.45 7.36
N TYR A 152 -7.36 -10.41 7.53
CA TYR A 152 -7.67 -9.46 6.47
C TYR A 152 -6.41 -8.83 5.87
N TYR A 153 -5.50 -8.28 6.69
CA TYR A 153 -4.26 -7.70 6.19
C TYR A 153 -3.37 -8.71 5.46
N GLN A 154 -3.30 -9.95 5.94
CA GLN A 154 -2.52 -10.98 5.30
C GLN A 154 -3.12 -11.41 3.96
N GLN A 155 -4.44 -11.62 3.91
CA GLN A 155 -5.10 -12.22 2.75
C GLN A 155 -5.47 -11.18 1.69
N ALA A 156 -6.06 -10.06 2.08
CA ALA A 156 -6.50 -9.01 1.18
C ALA A 156 -5.37 -8.03 0.85
N LYS A 157 -4.67 -7.51 1.87
CA LYS A 157 -3.59 -6.52 1.68
C LYS A 157 -2.20 -7.13 1.45
N LYS A 158 -2.09 -8.46 1.45
CA LYS A 158 -0.83 -9.22 1.21
C LYS A 158 0.32 -8.82 2.14
N ILE A 159 0.01 -8.39 3.35
CA ILE A 159 1.02 -8.02 4.34
C ILE A 159 1.70 -9.30 4.88
N PRO A 160 3.04 -9.41 4.81
CA PRO A 160 3.74 -10.55 5.36
C PRO A 160 3.44 -10.77 6.84
N LYS A 161 3.22 -12.04 7.23
CA LYS A 161 2.95 -12.45 8.62
C LYS A 161 3.95 -11.87 9.65
N PRO A 162 5.26 -11.73 9.37
CA PRO A 162 6.18 -11.09 10.29
C PRO A 162 5.88 -9.62 10.59
N PHE A 163 5.05 -8.91 9.82
CA PHE A 163 4.64 -7.54 10.15
C PHE A 163 3.32 -7.48 10.92
N ILE A 164 2.70 -8.62 11.23
CA ILE A 164 1.39 -8.65 11.89
C ILE A 164 1.55 -9.30 13.27
N ALA A 165 1.10 -8.59 14.29
CA ALA A 165 1.00 -9.01 15.67
C ALA A 165 -0.48 -9.16 16.05
N GLN A 166 -1.07 -10.28 15.67
CA GLN A 166 -2.45 -10.62 16.04
C GLN A 166 -2.59 -10.73 17.57
N MET A 167 -3.70 -10.22 18.08
CA MET A 167 -4.10 -10.32 19.47
C MET A 167 -5.59 -10.67 19.57
N GLN A 168 -5.98 -11.23 20.70
CA GLN A 168 -7.38 -11.49 21.06
C GLN A 168 -7.75 -10.62 22.26
N LYS A 169 -9.05 -10.37 22.43
CA LYS A 169 -9.57 -9.59 23.56
C LYS A 169 -9.11 -10.18 24.91
N GLY A 170 -8.68 -9.32 25.82
CA GLY A 170 -8.08 -9.69 27.10
C GLY A 170 -6.61 -10.11 27.02
N GLY A 171 -6.05 -10.24 25.81
CA GLY A 171 -4.64 -10.56 25.61
C GLY A 171 -3.75 -9.34 25.87
N THR A 172 -2.60 -9.60 26.48
CA THR A 172 -1.53 -8.63 26.70
C THR A 172 -0.27 -9.10 25.99
N ARG A 173 0.42 -8.18 25.32
CA ARG A 173 1.68 -8.44 24.63
C ARG A 173 2.71 -7.38 24.96
N ASP A 174 3.90 -7.85 25.31
CA ASP A 174 5.06 -7.00 25.53
C ASP A 174 5.90 -6.90 24.24
N PHE A 175 6.31 -5.68 23.91
CA PHE A 175 7.17 -5.35 22.77
C PHE A 175 8.57 -4.87 23.22
N GLY A 176 8.89 -4.95 24.51
CA GLY A 176 10.19 -4.60 25.11
C GLY A 176 10.29 -3.14 25.54
N PHE A 177 9.61 -2.23 24.84
CA PHE A 177 9.54 -0.80 25.18
C PHE A 177 8.14 -0.33 25.56
N CYS A 178 7.12 -1.15 25.29
CA CYS A 178 5.75 -0.92 25.73
C CYS A 178 4.99 -2.25 25.84
N THR A 179 4.01 -2.28 26.74
CA THR A 179 3.03 -3.37 26.82
C THR A 179 1.70 -2.88 26.25
N VAL A 180 1.11 -3.70 25.36
CA VAL A 180 -0.19 -3.44 24.76
C VAL A 180 -1.18 -4.49 25.28
N THR A 181 -2.32 -4.04 25.79
CA THR A 181 -3.43 -4.91 26.19
C THR A 181 -4.63 -4.62 25.32
N MET A 182 -5.17 -5.66 24.68
CA MET A 182 -6.38 -5.55 23.88
C MET A 182 -7.59 -5.70 24.78
N VAL A 183 -8.40 -4.66 24.88
CA VAL A 183 -9.63 -4.66 25.70
C VAL A 183 -10.86 -4.86 24.83
N HIS A 184 -11.96 -5.28 25.45
CA HIS A 184 -13.24 -5.43 24.76
C HIS A 184 -13.87 -4.07 24.48
N ALA A 185 -14.37 -3.91 23.26
CA ALA A 185 -15.30 -2.86 22.86
C ALA A 185 -16.48 -3.52 22.13
N ASP A 186 -17.61 -2.81 22.10
CA ASP A 186 -18.83 -3.17 21.37
C ASP A 186 -19.03 -2.12 20.28
N HIS A 187 -18.51 -2.40 19.08
CA HIS A 187 -18.66 -1.58 17.89
C HIS A 187 -18.58 -2.44 16.62
N PRO A 188 -19.33 -2.15 15.54
CA PRO A 188 -19.19 -2.86 14.28
C PRO A 188 -17.77 -2.75 13.69
N SER A 189 -17.19 -3.89 13.33
CA SER A 189 -15.86 -3.96 12.71
C SER A 189 -15.93 -4.71 11.38
N THR A 190 -15.80 -3.96 10.28
CA THR A 190 -15.86 -4.51 8.90
C THR A 190 -14.85 -3.80 8.00
N CYS A 191 -14.21 -4.56 7.11
CA CYS A 191 -13.32 -4.05 6.07
C CYS A 191 -13.95 -4.22 4.70
N ASP A 192 -13.94 -3.17 3.87
CA ASP A 192 -14.50 -3.22 2.52
C ASP A 192 -13.43 -3.49 1.46
N GLU A 193 -13.68 -4.49 0.59
CA GLU A 193 -12.88 -4.85 -0.58
C GLU A 193 -13.75 -4.83 -1.84
N GLY A 194 -14.08 -3.63 -2.28
CA GLY A 194 -14.88 -3.41 -3.49
C GLY A 194 -16.31 -3.95 -3.34
N LYS A 195 -16.56 -5.17 -3.84
CA LYS A 195 -17.89 -5.81 -3.79
C LYS A 195 -18.11 -6.69 -2.56
N GLN A 196 -17.08 -6.90 -1.74
CA GLN A 196 -17.14 -7.77 -0.57
C GLN A 196 -16.84 -6.97 0.70
N THR A 197 -17.72 -7.12 1.70
CA THR A 197 -17.46 -6.67 3.07
C THR A 197 -16.97 -7.86 3.88
N ILE A 198 -15.81 -7.71 4.51
CA ILE A 198 -15.16 -8.73 5.33
C ILE A 198 -15.39 -8.38 6.79
N TRP A 199 -15.89 -9.34 7.55
CA TRP A 199 -16.09 -9.16 8.99
C TRP A 199 -14.74 -9.18 9.70
N ALA A 200 -14.46 -8.14 10.49
CA ALA A 200 -13.17 -7.91 11.14
C ALA A 200 -13.27 -7.98 12.67
N GLY A 201 -14.25 -8.73 13.18
CA GLY A 201 -14.51 -8.89 14.60
C GLY A 201 -15.70 -8.08 15.09
N HIS A 202 -15.79 -8.03 16.41
CA HIS A 202 -16.65 -7.13 17.17
C HIS A 202 -15.77 -6.38 18.17
#